data_AF-A0A1I7WCE3-F1
#
_entry.id   AF-A0A1I7WCE3-F1
#
_cell.length_a   1.000
_cell.length_b   1.000
_cell.length_c   1.000
_cell.angle_alpha   90.00
_cell.angle_beta   90.00
_cell.angle_gamma   90.00
#
_symmetry.space_group_name_H-M   'P 1'
#
loop_
_entity.id
_entity.type
_entity.pdbx_description
1 polymer ?
#
loop_
_entity_poly.entity_id
_entity_poly.type
_entity_poly.pdbx_seq_one_letter_code
_entity_poly.pdbx_strand_id
1 'polypeptide(L)'
;MKQILGVKYASPLEREYEAWIVAGIEAYLKNVGLRYAIWAIGSSQEKVWPADEKLSVGSKIVGLQFKRAKLATSGAVGKDRLKWTFDQPAGQLALVSSTPEIFYCLPTFINRDLRSEALHHCLFWRPDPAKLNTNAWYDNGSKKVKTPYKKLDDSMRWGLFFERLMYCNVGKKVRGGGDVDSLTAKLAAFYARNEIPESPDSDLDGEDGTYVLVIERPE
;
A
#
# COMPACT_ATOMS: atom_id res chain seq x y z
N MET A 1 -2.17 16.94 45.39
CA MET A 1 -2.67 16.08 44.30
C MET A 1 -1.60 16.05 43.21
N LYS A 2 -1.03 14.87 42.93
CA LYS A 2 -0.09 14.70 41.81
C LYS A 2 -0.84 14.93 40.50
N GLN A 3 -0.44 15.96 39.75
CA GLN A 3 -0.84 16.14 38.37
C GLN A 3 -0.34 14.89 37.62
N ILE A 4 -1.27 14.00 37.25
CA ILE A 4 -0.98 12.87 36.38
C ILE A 4 -0.44 13.50 35.10
N LEU A 5 0.84 13.26 34.81
CA LEU A 5 1.48 13.58 33.54
C LEU A 5 0.56 13.05 32.45
N GLY A 6 -0.19 13.96 31.80
CA GLY A 6 -1.06 13.60 30.71
C GLY A 6 -0.21 12.87 29.69
N VAL A 7 -0.50 11.59 29.47
CA VAL A 7 0.20 10.79 28.48
C VAL A 7 0.03 11.51 27.16
N LYS A 8 1.06 12.25 26.73
CA LYS A 8 1.15 12.80 25.39
C LYS A 8 1.37 11.61 24.46
N TYR A 9 0.29 10.89 24.15
CA TYR A 9 0.25 9.97 23.03
C TYR A 9 0.45 10.80 21.75
N ALA A 10 1.72 11.02 21.37
CA ALA A 10 2.04 11.63 20.10
C ALA A 10 1.60 10.64 19.01
N SER A 11 0.60 11.02 18.22
CA SER A 11 0.18 10.21 17.06
C SER A 11 1.38 10.01 16.12
N PRO A 12 1.64 8.77 15.67
CA PRO A 12 2.74 8.51 14.75
C PRO A 12 2.65 9.35 13.48
N LEU A 13 3.81 9.73 12.96
CA LEU A 13 3.98 10.32 11.63
C LEU A 13 3.73 9.26 10.55
N GLU A 14 3.47 9.72 9.32
CA GLU A 14 3.26 8.81 8.17
C GLU A 14 4.48 7.91 7.95
N ARG A 15 5.69 8.47 7.93
CA ARG A 15 6.96 7.74 7.84
C ARG A 15 7.22 6.76 8.99
N GLU A 16 6.64 7.01 10.18
CA GLU A 16 6.75 6.05 11.28
C GLU A 16 5.88 4.82 11.02
N TYR A 17 4.66 5.00 10.49
CA TYR A 17 3.82 3.88 10.08
C TYR A 17 4.45 3.08 8.95
N GLU A 18 4.96 3.77 7.92
CA GLU A 18 5.71 3.18 6.82
C GLU A 18 6.83 2.28 7.35
N ALA A 19 7.75 2.83 8.15
CA ALA A 19 8.86 2.07 8.71
C ALA A 19 8.42 0.84 9.53
N TRP A 20 7.39 0.96 10.38
CA TRP A 20 6.94 -0.17 11.22
C TRP A 20 6.21 -1.24 10.42
N ILE A 21 5.40 -0.85 9.44
CA ILE A 21 4.67 -1.80 8.60
C ILE A 21 5.65 -2.50 7.66
N VAL A 22 6.58 -1.77 7.03
CA VAL A 22 7.66 -2.34 6.21
C VAL A 22 8.48 -3.34 7.02
N ALA A 23 8.98 -2.95 8.19
CA ALA A 23 9.74 -3.86 9.05
C ALA A 23 8.93 -5.13 9.44
N GLY A 24 7.62 -4.98 9.66
CA GLY A 24 6.73 -6.12 9.90
C GLY A 24 6.60 -7.05 8.68
N ILE A 25 6.49 -6.48 7.47
CA ILE A 25 6.41 -7.23 6.21
C ILE A 25 7.72 -8.01 6.01
N GLU A 26 8.86 -7.35 6.16
CA GLU A 26 10.18 -7.95 6.04
C GLU A 26 10.37 -9.11 7.03
N ALA A 27 10.03 -8.88 8.30
CA ALA A 27 10.09 -9.91 9.34
C ALA A 27 9.21 -11.11 8.99
N TYR A 28 7.97 -10.86 8.53
CA TYR A 28 7.06 -11.92 8.10
C TYR A 28 7.66 -12.74 6.95
N LEU A 29 8.10 -12.08 5.87
CA LEU A 29 8.62 -12.72 4.66
C LEU A 29 9.90 -13.52 4.94
N LYS A 30 10.79 -12.96 5.76
CA LYS A 30 11.99 -13.64 6.24
C LYS A 30 11.64 -14.89 7.04
N ASN A 31 10.66 -14.79 7.95
CA ASN A 31 10.24 -15.92 8.79
C ASN A 31 9.58 -17.05 7.98
N VAL A 32 8.84 -16.72 6.92
CA VAL A 32 8.26 -17.73 6.01
C VAL A 32 9.25 -18.23 4.94
N GLY A 33 10.49 -17.73 4.94
CA GLY A 33 11.55 -18.19 4.04
C GLY A 33 11.39 -17.74 2.58
N LEU A 34 10.65 -16.65 2.33
CA LEU A 34 10.45 -16.14 0.97
C LEU A 34 11.49 -15.10 0.60
N ARG A 35 11.98 -15.18 -0.64
CA ARG A 35 12.80 -14.12 -1.23
C ARG A 35 11.92 -12.92 -1.54
N TYR A 36 12.36 -11.76 -1.08
CA TYR A 36 11.66 -10.50 -1.29
C TYR A 36 12.65 -9.36 -1.53
N ALA A 37 12.12 -8.27 -2.05
CA ALA A 37 12.82 -7.03 -2.28
C ALA A 37 11.84 -5.88 -1.98
N ILE A 38 12.24 -4.94 -1.13
CA ILE A 38 11.45 -3.75 -0.82
C ILE A 38 12.29 -2.49 -0.99
N TRP A 39 11.73 -1.50 -1.68
CA TRP A 39 12.46 -0.28 -2.03
C TRP A 39 11.54 0.94 -2.05
N ALA A 40 12.02 2.03 -1.46
CA ALA A 40 11.34 3.31 -1.51
C ALA A 40 11.29 3.85 -2.95
N ILE A 41 10.15 4.41 -3.31
CA ILE A 41 9.93 5.06 -4.60
C ILE A 41 10.25 6.55 -4.47
N GLY A 42 10.99 7.08 -5.44
CA GLY A 42 11.33 8.49 -5.46
C GLY A 42 10.12 9.37 -5.78
N SER A 43 10.12 10.60 -5.25
CA SER A 43 9.05 11.59 -5.50
C SER A 43 8.82 11.93 -6.97
N SER A 44 9.83 11.78 -7.83
CA SER A 44 9.69 11.92 -9.28
C SER A 44 8.92 10.75 -9.92
N GLN A 45 9.08 9.54 -9.37
CA GLN A 45 8.46 8.30 -9.84
C GLN A 45 7.02 8.16 -9.35
N GLU A 46 6.67 8.71 -8.18
CA GLU A 46 5.30 8.73 -7.63
C GLU A 46 4.26 9.34 -8.59
N LYS A 47 4.69 10.22 -9.50
CA LYS A 47 3.82 10.81 -10.53
C LYS A 47 3.30 9.78 -11.54
N VAL A 48 4.04 8.70 -11.74
CA VAL A 48 3.73 7.63 -12.69
C VAL A 48 3.27 6.37 -11.97
N TRP A 49 3.86 6.08 -10.81
CA TRP A 49 3.54 4.93 -9.98
C TRP A 49 3.35 5.38 -8.53
N PRO A 50 2.12 5.75 -8.13
CA PRO A 50 1.83 6.46 -6.86
C PRO A 50 1.86 5.51 -5.65
N ALA A 51 3.05 5.02 -5.32
CA ALA A 51 3.35 4.26 -4.12
C ALA A 51 4.57 4.87 -3.44
N ASP A 52 4.65 4.74 -2.11
CA ASP A 52 5.85 5.14 -1.37
C ASP A 52 6.88 4.00 -1.37
N GLU A 53 6.41 2.75 -1.37
CA GLU A 53 7.26 1.55 -1.33
C GLU A 53 6.86 0.56 -2.43
N LYS A 54 7.85 -0.05 -3.07
CA LYS A 54 7.69 -1.19 -3.98
C LYS A 54 8.02 -2.48 -3.26
N LEU A 55 7.05 -3.37 -3.15
CA LEU A 55 7.25 -4.73 -2.65
C LEU A 55 7.32 -5.71 -3.83
N SER A 56 8.40 -6.48 -3.89
CA SER A 56 8.55 -7.63 -4.77
C SER A 56 8.71 -8.91 -3.96
N VAL A 57 7.91 -9.92 -4.28
CA VAL A 57 8.02 -11.26 -3.67
C VAL A 57 7.83 -12.29 -4.79
N GLY A 58 8.84 -13.13 -5.02
CA GLY A 58 8.89 -13.98 -6.22
C GLY A 58 8.78 -13.14 -7.50
N SER A 59 7.86 -13.49 -8.40
CA SER A 59 7.60 -12.76 -9.67
C SER A 59 6.50 -11.69 -9.55
N LYS A 60 6.06 -11.36 -8.33
CA LYS A 60 4.95 -10.41 -8.10
C LYS A 60 5.50 -9.07 -7.62
N ILE A 61 4.94 -7.98 -8.14
CA ILE A 61 5.27 -6.60 -7.79
C ILE A 61 4.00 -5.89 -7.34
N VAL A 62 4.10 -5.17 -6.23
CA VAL A 62 3.00 -4.41 -5.62
C VAL A 62 3.51 -3.08 -5.12
N GLY A 63 2.71 -2.04 -5.30
CA GLY A 63 2.95 -0.73 -4.68
C GLY A 63 2.20 -0.57 -3.37
N LEU A 64 2.88 -0.03 -2.37
CA LEU A 64 2.34 0.28 -1.06
C LEU A 64 2.36 1.81 -0.89
N GLN A 65 1.17 2.42 -0.86
CA GLN A 65 1.00 3.84 -0.58
C GLN A 65 0.50 4.02 0.86
N PHE A 66 1.31 4.58 1.74
CA PHE A 66 0.97 4.80 3.13
C PHE A 66 0.11 6.04 3.29
N LYS A 67 -0.84 5.96 4.23
CA LYS A 67 -1.54 7.14 4.73
C LYS A 67 -1.65 7.11 6.24
N ARG A 68 -1.35 8.25 6.87
CA ARG A 68 -1.48 8.43 8.31
C ARG A 68 -2.94 8.40 8.76
N ALA A 69 -3.24 7.61 9.78
CA ALA A 69 -4.52 7.69 10.46
C ALA A 69 -4.64 8.96 11.31
N LYS A 70 -5.82 9.55 11.30
CA LYS A 70 -6.19 10.71 12.12
C LYS A 70 -7.49 10.39 12.88
N LEU A 71 -7.58 10.83 14.13
CA LEU A 71 -8.86 10.80 14.85
C LEU A 71 -9.87 11.72 14.18
N ALA A 72 -11.13 11.31 14.16
CA ALA A 72 -12.23 12.17 13.73
C ALA A 72 -12.42 13.33 14.74
N THR A 73 -12.03 14.54 14.38
CA THR A 73 -12.11 15.70 15.30
C THR A 73 -13.50 16.32 15.42
N SER A 74 -14.50 15.88 14.65
CA SER A 74 -15.84 16.48 14.63
C SER A 74 -16.92 15.58 15.27
N GLY A 75 -17.54 16.08 16.35
CA GLY A 75 -18.77 15.56 16.98
C GLY A 75 -18.55 14.77 18.28
N ALA A 76 -19.58 14.73 19.15
CA ALA A 76 -19.61 13.96 20.41
C ALA A 76 -19.38 12.43 20.24
N VAL A 77 -19.31 11.98 18.98
CA VAL A 77 -19.19 10.60 18.51
C VAL A 77 -17.80 10.33 17.88
N GLY A 78 -16.92 11.36 17.79
CA GLY A 78 -15.73 11.36 16.92
C GLY A 78 -14.43 10.77 17.50
N LYS A 79 -14.34 10.51 18.80
CA LYS A 79 -13.04 10.12 19.40
C LYS A 79 -12.61 8.66 19.16
N ASP A 80 -13.52 7.82 18.69
CA ASP A 80 -13.27 6.37 18.49
C ASP A 80 -13.15 5.97 17.02
N ARG A 81 -13.16 6.94 16.10
CA ARG A 81 -13.09 6.69 14.66
C ARG A 81 -11.77 7.19 14.07
N LEU A 82 -11.21 6.38 13.18
CA LEU A 82 -10.06 6.76 12.37
C LEU A 82 -10.50 7.20 10.98
N LYS A 83 -9.79 8.19 10.46
CA LYS A 83 -10.00 8.83 9.16
C LYS A 83 -8.69 8.86 8.38
N TRP A 84 -8.80 8.63 7.08
CA TRP A 84 -7.77 8.96 6.10
C TRP A 84 -8.32 9.91 5.04
N THR A 85 -7.45 10.75 4.50
CA THR A 85 -7.77 11.67 3.41
C THR A 85 -6.76 11.44 2.28
N PHE A 86 -7.28 11.42 1.04
CA PHE A 86 -6.55 11.07 -0.19
C PHE A 86 -6.55 12.22 -1.22
N ASP A 87 -6.86 13.44 -0.77
CA ASP A 87 -6.88 14.64 -1.59
C ASP A 87 -5.47 15.18 -1.90
N GLN A 88 -4.46 14.72 -1.15
CA GLN A 88 -3.08 15.15 -1.27
C GLN A 88 -2.11 13.95 -1.41
N PRO A 89 -1.18 14.00 -2.39
CA PRO A 89 -1.11 15.00 -3.47
C PRO A 89 -2.30 14.91 -4.43
N ALA A 90 -2.66 16.05 -5.05
CA ALA A 90 -3.81 16.12 -5.96
C ALA A 90 -3.67 15.11 -7.12
N GLY A 91 -4.73 14.37 -7.42
CA GLY A 91 -4.73 13.34 -8.46
C GLY A 91 -4.20 11.97 -8.02
N GLN A 92 -3.53 11.85 -6.86
CA GLN A 92 -3.00 10.57 -6.38
C GLN A 92 -4.08 9.50 -6.23
N LEU A 93 -5.25 9.86 -5.67
CA LEU A 93 -6.36 8.92 -5.52
C LEU A 93 -6.83 8.33 -6.86
N ALA A 94 -6.89 9.16 -7.91
CA ALA A 94 -7.29 8.71 -9.24
C ALA A 94 -6.22 7.79 -9.84
N LEU A 95 -4.94 8.15 -9.70
CA LEU A 95 -3.81 7.34 -10.17
C LEU A 95 -3.72 5.99 -9.45
N VAL A 96 -3.89 5.95 -8.13
CA VAL A 96 -3.95 4.69 -7.35
C VAL A 96 -5.17 3.88 -7.77
N SER A 97 -6.30 4.51 -8.04
CA SER A 97 -7.49 3.81 -8.52
C SER A 97 -7.32 3.20 -9.90
N SER A 98 -6.59 3.85 -10.81
CA SER A 98 -6.31 3.34 -12.16
C SER A 98 -5.14 2.36 -12.22
N THR A 99 -4.32 2.25 -11.17
CA THR A 99 -3.11 1.42 -11.14
C THR A 99 -3.31 0.22 -10.22
N PRO A 100 -3.66 -0.96 -10.76
CA PRO A 100 -4.29 -1.99 -9.96
C PRO A 100 -3.39 -2.76 -9.00
N GLU A 101 -2.09 -2.71 -9.21
CA GLU A 101 -1.08 -3.30 -8.33
C GLU A 101 -0.76 -2.44 -7.10
N ILE A 102 -1.32 -1.22 -7.00
CA ILE A 102 -1.07 -0.31 -5.88
C ILE A 102 -2.19 -0.38 -4.85
N PHE A 103 -1.79 -0.52 -3.59
CA PHE A 103 -2.68 -0.58 -2.43
C PHE A 103 -2.32 0.52 -1.44
N TYR A 104 -3.35 1.14 -0.86
CA TYR A 104 -3.15 1.98 0.30
C TYR A 104 -2.91 1.11 1.53
N CYS A 105 -1.86 1.45 2.29
CA CYS A 105 -1.58 0.93 3.63
C CYS A 105 -2.15 1.89 4.67
N LEU A 106 -3.20 1.43 5.37
CA LEU A 106 -4.03 2.25 6.25
C LEU A 106 -3.96 1.73 7.70
N PRO A 107 -3.13 2.33 8.58
CA PRO A 107 -2.94 1.88 9.96
C PRO A 107 -4.18 2.16 10.81
N THR A 108 -4.80 1.16 11.41
CA THR A 108 -6.01 1.28 12.24
C THR A 108 -5.70 1.57 13.71
N PHE A 109 -4.65 2.34 13.96
CA PHE A 109 -4.23 2.72 15.31
C PHE A 109 -3.54 4.09 15.29
N ILE A 110 -3.39 4.69 16.47
CA ILE A 110 -2.69 5.96 16.67
C ILE A 110 -1.74 5.95 17.88
N ASN A 111 -1.68 4.83 18.60
CA ASN A 111 -0.81 4.67 19.75
C ASN A 111 0.53 4.07 19.29
N ARG A 112 1.64 4.74 19.60
CA ARG A 112 3.00 4.25 19.31
C ARG A 112 3.31 2.91 19.98
N ASP A 113 2.61 2.56 21.06
CA ASP A 113 2.80 1.27 21.75
C ASP A 113 2.46 0.07 20.85
N LEU A 114 1.61 0.27 19.84
CA LEU A 114 1.24 -0.77 18.87
C LEU A 114 2.24 -0.92 17.72
N ARG A 115 3.41 -0.28 17.79
CA ARG A 115 4.44 -0.37 16.74
C ARG A 115 4.87 -1.80 16.41
N SER A 116 4.94 -2.69 17.40
CA SER A 116 5.34 -4.10 17.18
C SER A 116 4.28 -4.88 16.40
N GLU A 117 3.03 -4.47 16.53
CA GLU A 117 1.86 -5.09 15.90
C GLU A 117 1.37 -4.29 14.68
N ALA A 118 2.19 -3.34 14.18
CA ALA A 118 1.75 -2.38 13.17
C ALA A 118 1.20 -3.03 11.90
N LEU A 119 1.83 -4.14 11.46
CA LEU A 119 1.38 -4.90 10.30
C LEU A 119 0.00 -5.53 10.51
N HIS A 120 -0.26 -6.12 11.69
CA HIS A 120 -1.55 -6.70 12.04
C HIS A 120 -2.64 -5.63 12.11
N HIS A 121 -2.28 -4.42 12.50
CA HIS A 121 -3.17 -3.27 12.53
C HIS A 121 -3.13 -2.42 11.25
N CYS A 122 -2.58 -2.91 10.14
CA CYS A 122 -2.68 -2.23 8.84
C CYS A 122 -3.82 -2.83 7.99
N LEU A 123 -4.58 -2.00 7.29
CA LEU A 123 -5.46 -2.43 6.21
C LEU A 123 -4.79 -2.17 4.86
N PHE A 124 -4.87 -3.15 3.97
CA PHE A 124 -4.47 -3.07 2.57
C PHE A 124 -5.73 -2.87 1.74
N TRP A 125 -5.92 -1.65 1.25
CA TRP A 125 -7.17 -1.20 0.65
C TRP A 125 -6.94 -0.58 -0.71
N ARG A 126 -7.94 -0.70 -1.60
CA ARG A 126 -7.97 -0.02 -2.89
C ARG A 126 -9.25 0.78 -3.07
N PRO A 127 -9.16 1.99 -3.64
CA PRO A 127 -10.33 2.77 -4.00
C PRO A 127 -11.15 2.09 -5.08
N ASP A 128 -12.44 2.45 -5.12
CA ASP A 128 -13.37 2.04 -6.15
C ASP A 128 -13.39 3.03 -7.30
N PRO A 129 -12.97 2.65 -8.52
CA PRO A 129 -13.00 3.55 -9.67
C PRO A 129 -14.39 4.14 -9.92
N ALA A 130 -15.47 3.40 -9.63
CA ALA A 130 -16.84 3.86 -9.82
C ALA A 130 -17.34 4.76 -8.69
N LYS A 131 -16.67 4.75 -7.52
CA LYS A 131 -17.13 5.42 -6.29
C LYS A 131 -15.94 6.06 -5.55
N LEU A 132 -15.20 6.92 -6.25
CA LEU A 132 -14.07 7.64 -5.68
C LEU A 132 -14.55 8.57 -4.56
N ASN A 133 -13.97 8.40 -3.39
CA ASN A 133 -14.18 9.28 -2.24
C ASN A 133 -12.83 9.71 -1.69
N THR A 134 -12.65 11.01 -1.49
CA THR A 134 -11.40 11.58 -0.96
C THR A 134 -11.18 11.27 0.51
N ASN A 135 -12.17 10.70 1.20
CA ASN A 135 -12.06 10.28 2.59
C ASN A 135 -12.56 8.85 2.78
N ALA A 136 -11.85 8.10 3.62
CA ALA A 136 -12.27 6.80 4.12
C ALA A 136 -12.14 6.72 5.63
N TRP A 137 -12.89 5.80 6.23
CA TRP A 137 -13.03 5.71 7.68
C TRP A 137 -13.00 4.27 8.18
N TYR A 138 -12.54 4.12 9.42
CA TYR A 138 -12.54 2.87 10.16
C TYR A 138 -13.16 3.08 11.54
N ASP A 139 -14.18 2.27 11.85
CA ASP A 139 -14.95 2.34 13.09
C ASP A 139 -14.39 1.32 14.10
N ASN A 140 -13.83 1.77 15.24
CA ASN A 140 -13.31 0.87 16.28
C ASN A 140 -14.40 0.21 17.15
N GLY A 141 -15.53 -0.19 16.58
CA GLY A 141 -16.56 -1.01 17.26
C GLY A 141 -17.95 -0.39 17.38
N SER A 142 -18.15 0.87 16.97
CA SER A 142 -19.50 1.47 16.94
C SER A 142 -20.15 1.35 15.56
N LYS A 143 -20.97 0.30 15.36
CA LYS A 143 -21.79 0.13 14.14
C LYS A 143 -22.82 1.25 13.92
N LYS A 144 -23.02 2.14 14.90
CA LYS A 144 -24.14 3.10 14.93
C LYS A 144 -23.90 4.39 14.16
N VAL A 145 -22.71 4.60 13.58
CA VAL A 145 -22.43 5.90 12.95
C VAL A 145 -22.63 5.85 11.45
N LYS A 146 -23.65 6.56 10.99
CA LYS A 146 -23.89 6.82 9.57
C LYS A 146 -22.94 7.91 9.10
N THR A 147 -22.21 7.66 8.03
CA THR A 147 -21.30 8.61 7.40
C THR A 147 -21.54 8.59 5.89
N PRO A 148 -21.45 9.74 5.19
CA PRO A 148 -21.55 9.79 3.72
C PRO A 148 -20.30 9.21 3.03
N TYR A 149 -19.28 8.80 3.79
CA TYR A 149 -17.98 8.37 3.27
C TYR A 149 -17.82 6.84 3.29
N LYS A 150 -16.79 6.34 2.59
CA LYS A 150 -16.52 4.90 2.50
C LYS A 150 -16.03 4.33 3.84
N LYS A 151 -16.73 3.32 4.35
CA LYS A 151 -16.27 2.47 5.46
C LYS A 151 -15.39 1.33 4.96
N LEU A 152 -14.37 1.00 5.74
CA LEU A 152 -13.31 0.06 5.35
C LEU A 152 -13.34 -1.27 6.11
N ASP A 153 -14.46 -1.61 6.75
CA ASP A 153 -14.59 -2.78 7.65
C ASP A 153 -14.20 -4.12 7.00
N ASP A 154 -14.44 -4.28 5.70
CA ASP A 154 -14.14 -5.49 4.93
C ASP A 154 -12.78 -5.45 4.17
N SER A 155 -11.94 -4.45 4.46
CA SER A 155 -10.64 -4.32 3.80
C SER A 155 -9.66 -5.40 4.29
N MET A 156 -8.68 -5.73 3.46
CA MET A 156 -7.79 -6.86 3.74
C MET A 156 -6.79 -6.51 4.85
N ARG A 157 -6.67 -7.37 5.85
CA ARG A 157 -5.49 -7.39 6.74
C ARG A 157 -4.34 -8.12 6.06
N TRP A 158 -3.13 -8.01 6.61
CA TRP A 158 -1.92 -8.62 6.03
C TRP A 158 -2.10 -10.07 5.59
N GLY A 159 -2.64 -10.95 6.45
CA GLY A 159 -2.81 -12.37 6.12
C GLY A 159 -3.64 -12.60 4.85
N LEU A 160 -4.83 -11.99 4.77
CA LEU A 160 -5.71 -12.11 3.60
C LEU A 160 -5.13 -11.40 2.36
N PHE A 161 -4.49 -10.26 2.56
CA PHE A 161 -3.83 -9.53 1.48
C PHE A 161 -2.71 -10.38 0.86
N PHE A 162 -1.85 -10.92 1.71
CA PHE A 162 -0.74 -11.77 1.32
C PHE A 162 -1.22 -13.06 0.65
N GLU A 163 -2.23 -13.73 1.20
CA GLU A 163 -2.85 -14.91 0.58
C GLU A 163 -3.37 -14.63 -0.83
N ARG A 164 -4.18 -13.56 -0.98
CA ARG A 164 -4.76 -13.18 -2.27
C ARG A 164 -3.71 -12.76 -3.28
N LEU A 165 -2.66 -12.08 -2.83
CA LEU A 165 -1.59 -11.63 -3.70
C LEU A 165 -0.71 -12.79 -4.14
N MET A 166 -0.28 -13.64 -3.20
CA MET A 166 0.79 -14.60 -3.40
C MET A 166 0.32 -15.99 -3.81
N TYR A 167 -0.81 -16.46 -3.30
CA TYR A 167 -1.27 -17.84 -3.47
C TYR A 167 -2.39 -18.00 -4.50
N CYS A 168 -3.09 -16.92 -4.87
CA CYS A 168 -4.01 -16.98 -6.00
C CYS A 168 -3.23 -16.81 -7.33
N ASN A 169 -3.52 -17.67 -8.31
CA ASN A 169 -3.14 -17.51 -9.73
C ASN A 169 -3.92 -16.35 -10.38
N VAL A 170 -3.84 -15.16 -9.78
CA VAL A 170 -4.51 -13.95 -10.23
C VAL A 170 -3.56 -13.19 -11.15
N GLY A 171 -3.91 -13.15 -12.45
CA GLY A 171 -3.19 -12.41 -13.48
C GLY A 171 -3.88 -12.56 -14.85
N LYS A 172 -3.74 -11.57 -15.74
CA LYS A 172 -4.25 -11.64 -17.11
C LYS A 172 -3.36 -12.60 -17.91
N LYS A 173 -3.95 -13.68 -18.44
CA LYS A 173 -3.25 -14.61 -19.33
C LYS A 173 -2.83 -13.86 -20.59
N VAL A 174 -1.53 -13.61 -20.73
CA VAL A 174 -0.91 -13.04 -21.93
C VAL A 174 -1.26 -13.95 -23.10
N ARG A 175 -1.90 -13.43 -24.15
CA ARG A 175 -2.43 -14.28 -25.23
C ARG A 175 -1.38 -14.70 -26.25
N GLY A 176 -0.20 -14.08 -26.23
CA GLY A 176 0.94 -14.37 -27.09
C GLY A 176 2.06 -13.34 -26.95
N GLY A 177 3.11 -13.47 -27.75
CA GLY A 177 4.33 -12.64 -27.67
C GLY A 177 4.09 -11.12 -27.79
N GLY A 178 3.16 -10.68 -28.63
CA GLY A 178 2.92 -9.24 -28.85
C GLY A 178 2.39 -8.48 -27.63
N ASP A 179 1.67 -9.15 -26.73
CA ASP A 179 1.22 -8.55 -25.46
C ASP A 179 2.40 -8.39 -24.47
N VAL A 180 3.37 -9.32 -24.52
CA VAL A 180 4.63 -9.22 -23.78
C VAL A 180 5.46 -8.08 -24.35
N ASP A 181 5.60 -7.99 -25.68
CA ASP A 181 6.39 -6.94 -26.34
C ASP A 181 5.87 -5.53 -26.02
N SER A 182 4.55 -5.33 -25.95
CA SER A 182 3.95 -4.04 -25.60
C SER A 182 4.23 -3.63 -24.15
N LEU A 183 4.21 -4.60 -23.24
CA LEU A 183 4.48 -4.39 -21.81
C LEU A 183 5.98 -4.16 -21.57
N THR A 184 6.84 -4.95 -22.21
CA THR A 184 8.29 -4.82 -22.20
C THR A 184 8.71 -3.50 -22.82
N ALA A 185 8.09 -3.06 -23.92
CA ALA A 185 8.35 -1.75 -24.53
C ALA A 185 7.94 -0.59 -23.62
N LYS A 186 6.84 -0.71 -22.87
CA LYS A 186 6.43 0.30 -21.88
C LYS A 186 7.42 0.38 -20.71
N LEU A 187 7.90 -0.77 -20.21
CA LEU A 187 8.92 -0.85 -19.16
C LEU A 187 10.28 -0.35 -19.65
N ALA A 188 10.72 -0.76 -20.84
CA ALA A 188 11.97 -0.33 -21.45
C ALA A 188 11.94 1.18 -21.72
N ALA A 189 10.82 1.73 -22.20
CA ALA A 189 10.66 3.18 -22.37
C ALA A 189 10.58 3.93 -21.03
N PHE A 190 10.25 3.26 -19.94
CA PHE A 190 10.35 3.79 -18.58
C PHE A 190 11.81 3.81 -18.10
N TYR A 191 12.59 2.75 -18.34
CA TYR A 191 14.01 2.70 -17.96
C TYR A 191 14.90 3.58 -18.84
N ALA A 192 14.70 3.59 -20.16
CA ALA A 192 15.46 4.40 -21.12
C ALA A 192 15.26 5.91 -20.96
N ARG A 193 14.11 6.35 -20.44
CA ARG A 193 13.86 7.77 -20.12
C ARG A 193 14.52 8.24 -18.83
N ASN A 194 15.10 7.32 -18.05
CA ASN A 194 15.51 7.59 -16.68
C ASN A 194 17.00 7.35 -16.41
N GLU A 195 17.86 7.18 -17.44
CA GLU A 195 19.32 6.98 -17.31
C GLU A 195 19.72 6.33 -15.98
N ILE A 196 19.19 5.14 -15.69
CA ILE A 196 19.73 4.34 -14.60
C ILE A 196 21.07 3.87 -15.14
N PRO A 197 22.21 4.28 -14.55
CA PRO A 197 23.50 3.79 -15.00
C PRO A 197 23.44 2.27 -14.89
N GLU A 198 23.80 1.59 -15.98
CA GLU A 198 24.07 0.16 -15.92
C GLU A 198 25.00 -0.08 -14.73
N SER A 199 24.60 -1.02 -13.88
CA SER A 199 25.47 -1.51 -12.80
C SER A 199 26.83 -1.86 -13.42
N PRO A 200 27.97 -1.39 -12.89
CA PRO A 200 29.29 -1.66 -13.47
C PRO A 200 29.67 -3.14 -13.45
N ASP A 201 28.92 -3.97 -12.72
CA ASP A 201 29.21 -5.39 -12.58
C ASP A 201 28.47 -6.17 -13.66
N SER A 202 29.24 -6.40 -14.72
CA SER A 202 29.07 -7.49 -15.68
C SER A 202 29.03 -8.84 -14.96
N ASP A 203 28.31 -9.77 -15.60
CA ASP A 203 28.12 -11.18 -15.28
C ASP A 203 27.07 -11.49 -14.20
N LEU A 204 25.85 -11.77 -14.67
CA LEU A 204 25.25 -13.10 -14.50
C LEU A 204 24.25 -13.33 -15.64
N ASP A 205 24.60 -14.23 -16.55
CA ASP A 205 23.66 -14.86 -17.47
C ASP A 205 22.49 -15.47 -16.67
N GLY A 206 21.32 -14.88 -16.85
CA GLY A 206 20.06 -15.39 -16.36
C GLY A 206 18.96 -14.65 -17.09
N GLU A 207 18.32 -15.31 -18.06
CA GLU A 207 17.11 -14.83 -18.73
C GLU A 207 15.95 -14.69 -17.73
N ASP A 208 15.99 -13.69 -16.86
CA ASP A 208 14.89 -13.38 -15.95
C ASP A 208 13.94 -12.41 -16.64
N GLY A 209 12.99 -13.00 -17.38
CA GLY A 209 11.85 -12.30 -17.93
C GLY A 209 11.16 -11.45 -16.87
N THR A 210 11.07 -10.15 -17.11
CA THR A 210 10.38 -9.20 -16.22
C THR A 210 8.86 -9.32 -16.43
N TYR A 211 8.13 -9.83 -15.43
CA TYR A 211 6.67 -9.93 -15.46
C TYR A 211 6.00 -8.81 -14.65
N VAL A 212 5.03 -8.11 -15.25
CA VAL A 212 4.20 -7.08 -14.59
C VAL A 212 2.78 -7.61 -14.40
N LEU A 213 2.21 -7.41 -13.21
CA LEU A 213 0.92 -7.96 -12.81
C LEU A 213 -0.14 -6.84 -12.67
N VAL A 214 -1.30 -7.02 -13.32
CA VAL A 214 -2.42 -6.06 -13.34
C VAL A 214 -3.68 -6.74 -12.78
N ILE A 215 -4.31 -6.15 -11.75
CA ILE A 215 -5.45 -6.73 -10.99
C ILE A 215 -6.79 -6.13 -11.44
N GLU A 216 -7.67 -6.92 -12.08
CA GLU A 216 -9.08 -6.55 -12.32
C GLU A 216 -9.98 -7.02 -11.16
N ARG A 217 -11.02 -6.24 -10.85
CA ARG A 217 -12.00 -6.56 -9.79
C ARG A 217 -12.95 -7.67 -10.25
N PRO A 218 -13.36 -8.60 -9.37
CA PRO A 218 -14.47 -9.50 -9.68
C PRO A 218 -15.79 -8.72 -9.73
N GLU A 219 -16.62 -9.03 -10.72
CA GLU A 219 -18.03 -8.59 -10.83
C GLU A 219 -18.88 -9.14 -9.68
#